data_AF-A0A661UCS8-F1
#
_entry.id   AF-A0A661UCS8-F1
#
_cell.length_a   1.000
_cell.length_b   1.000
_cell.length_c   1.000
_cell.angle_alpha   90.00
_cell.angle_beta   90.00
_cell.angle_gamma   90.00
#
_symmetry.space_group_name_H-M   'P 1'
#
loop_
_entity.id
_entity.type
_entity.pdbx_description
1 polymer ?
#
loop_
_entity_poly.entity_id
_entity_poly.type
_entity_poly.pdbx_seq_one_letter_code
_entity_poly.pdbx_strand_id
1 'polypeptide(L)' 'MHNEFTAIIEQDEGWFIAYCPEVPGANGQGRTKNECLKNLCEAIALIL' A
#
# COMPACT_ATOMS: atom_id res chain seq x y z
N MET A 1 4.57 5.80 -17.63
CA MET A 1 3.17 6.08 -17.28
C MET A 1 3.13 6.54 -15.84
N HIS A 2 2.30 7.52 -15.52
CA HIS A 2 2.07 7.99 -14.15
C HIS A 2 0.64 7.61 -13.78
N ASN A 3 0.49 6.82 -12.73
CA ASN A 3 -0.79 6.41 -12.19
C ASN A 3 -0.88 6.92 -10.74
N GLU A 4 -2.06 7.38 -10.34
CA GLU A 4 -2.35 7.78 -8.97
C GLU A 4 -3.50 6.92 -8.44
N PHE A 5 -3.37 6.48 -7.20
CA PHE A 5 -4.31 5.58 -6.54
C PHE A 5 -4.56 6.01 -5.10
N THR A 6 -5.71 5.63 -4.56
CA THR A 6 -6.06 5.88 -3.17
C THR A 6 -5.51 4.77 -2.29
N ALA A 7 -4.68 5.12 -1.30
CA ALA A 7 -4.26 4.20 -0.26
C ALA A 7 -5.11 4.40 0.99
N ILE A 8 -5.76 3.34 1.45
CA ILE A 8 -6.30 3.28 2.82
C ILE A 8 -5.18 2.72 3.70
N ILE A 9 -4.93 3.37 4.83
CA ILE A 9 -3.88 2.99 5.78
C ILE A 9 -4.50 2.82 7.15
N GLU A 10 -4.24 1.65 7.73
CA GLU A 10 -4.62 1.29 9.09
C GLU A 10 -3.34 1.11 9.91
N GLN A 11 -3.44 1.39 11.21
CA GLN A 11 -2.33 1.18 12.14
C GLN A 11 -2.79 0.22 13.23
N ASP A 12 -2.04 -0.87 13.40
CA ASP A 12 -2.32 -1.89 14.41
C ASP A 12 -1.02 -2.44 14.99
N GLU A 13 -0.96 -2.65 16.30
CA GLU A 13 0.19 -3.21 17.05
C GLU A 13 1.59 -2.72 16.59
N GLY A 14 1.74 -1.43 16.28
CA GLY A 14 3.01 -0.85 15.84
C GLY A 14 3.39 -1.19 14.38
N TRP A 15 2.42 -1.57 13.57
CA TRP A 15 2.50 -1.76 12.13
C TRP A 15 1.55 -0.79 11.42
N PHE A 16 1.94 -0.40 10.21
CA PHE A 16 1.07 0.22 9.23
C PHE A 16 0.72 -0.83 8.18
N ILE A 17 -0.56 -0.95 7.88
CA ILE A 17 -1.12 -1.85 6.86
C ILE A 17 -1.83 -0.95 5.85
N ALA A 18 -1.60 -1.17 4.56
CA ALA A 18 -2.21 -0.38 3.51
C ALA A 18 -2.75 -1.24 2.37
N TYR A 19 -3.85 -0.79 1.79
CA TYR A 19 -4.45 -1.41 0.61
C TYR A 19 -5.05 -0.34 -0.31
N CYS A 20 -5.25 -0.71 -1.57
CA CYS A 20 -5.80 0.14 -2.62
C CYS A 20 -7.14 -0.44 -3.10
N PRO A 21 -8.29 0.20 -2.82
CA PRO A 21 -9.59 -0.26 -3.30
C PRO A 21 -9.67 -0.39 -4.84
N GLU A 22 -8.92 0.44 -5.57
CA GLU A 22 -8.85 0.43 -7.03
C GLU A 22 -8.05 -0.74 -7.59
N VAL A 23 -7.18 -1.38 -6.79
CA VAL A 23 -6.34 -2.51 -7.19
C VAL A 23 -6.47 -3.66 -6.17
N PRO A 24 -7.57 -4.44 -6.22
CA PRO A 24 -7.80 -5.54 -5.30
C PRO A 24 -6.64 -6.55 -5.31
N GLY A 25 -6.16 -6.92 -4.13
CA GLY A 25 -5.04 -7.84 -3.95
C GLY A 25 -3.67 -7.16 -3.79
N ALA A 26 -3.55 -5.87 -4.08
CA ALA A 26 -2.37 -5.09 -3.72
C ALA A 26 -2.42 -4.71 -2.24
N ASN A 27 -1.42 -5.14 -1.47
CA ASN A 27 -1.30 -4.83 -0.05
C ASN A 27 0.12 -4.39 0.27
N GLY A 28 0.24 -3.41 1.16
CA GLY A 28 1.51 -2.94 1.70
C GLY A 28 1.53 -3.04 3.21
N GLN A 29 2.71 -3.27 3.78
CA GLN A 29 2.92 -3.18 5.22
C GLN A 29 4.27 -2.56 5.56
N GLY A 30 4.38 -1.99 6.75
CA GLY A 30 5.65 -1.46 7.24
C GLY A 30 5.60 -0.99 8.68
N ARG A 31 6.75 -0.78 9.30
CA ARG A 31 6.88 -0.17 10.63
C ARG A 31 6.71 1.35 10.61
N THR A 32 6.78 1.94 9.42
CA THR A 32 6.49 3.35 9.19
C THR A 32 5.49 3.52 8.04
N LYS A 33 4.77 4.65 8.03
CA LYS A 33 3.85 5.00 6.95
C LYS A 33 4.53 4.99 5.56
N ASN A 34 5.77 5.51 5.46
CA ASN A 34 6.50 5.56 4.20
C ASN A 34 6.90 4.17 3.70
N GLU A 35 7.34 3.28 4.59
CA GLU A 35 7.65 1.89 4.26
C GLU A 35 6.40 1.16 3.74
N CYS A 36 5.29 1.31 4.47
CA CYS A 36 4.00 0.71 4.10
C CYS A 36 3.52 1.19 2.73
N LEU A 37 3.58 2.50 2.46
CA LEU A 37 3.22 3.08 1.17
C LEU A 37 4.14 2.62 0.04
N LYS A 38 5.46 2.57 0.28
CA LYS A 38 6.41 2.06 -0.72
C LYS A 38 6.11 0.61 -1.06
N ASN A 39 5.86 -0.22 -0.06
CA ASN A 39 5.52 -1.63 -0.25
C ASN A 39 4.18 -1.81 -1.00
N LEU A 40 3.17 -0.98 -0.71
CA LEU A 40 1.92 -0.96 -1.48
C LEU A 40 2.16 -0.59 -2.95
N CYS A 41 2.97 0.43 -3.23
CA CYS A 41 3.30 0.83 -4.61
C CYS A 41 3.99 -0.31 -5.36
N GLU A 42 4.92 -1.03 -4.72
CA GLU A 42 5.57 -2.21 -5.30
C GLU A 42 4.55 -3.32 -5.60
N ALA A 43 3.61 -3.58 -4.69
CA ALA A 43 2.55 -4.57 -4.91
C ALA A 43 1.62 -4.19 -6.08
N ILE A 44 1.22 -2.91 -6.20
CA ILE A 44 0.42 -2.42 -7.33
C ILE A 44 1.19 -2.61 -8.64
N ALA A 45 2.49 -2.31 -8.66
CA ALA A 45 3.33 -2.45 -9.84
C ALA A 45 3.55 -3.90 -10.30
N LEU A 46 3.27 -4.89 -9.44
CA LEU A 46 3.30 -6.31 -9.82
C LEU A 46 1.98 -6.79 -10.43
N ILE A 47 0.87 -6.08 -10.17
CA ILE A 47 -0.47 -6.44 -10.66
C ILE A 47 -0.76 -5.78 -12.02
N LEU A 48 -0.24 -4.58 -12.25
CA LEU A 48 -0.43 -3.78 -13.47
C LEU A 48 0.72 -3.97 -14.47
#